data_AF-A0AAW2YCC4-F1
#
_entry.id   AF-A0AAW2YCC4-F1
#
_cell.length_a   1.000
_cell.length_b   1.000
_cell.length_c   1.000
_cell.angle_alpha   90.00
_cell.angle_beta   90.00
_cell.angle_gamma   90.00
#
_symmetry.space_group_name_H-M   'P 1'
#
loop_
_entity.id
_entity.type
_entity.pdbx_description
1 polymer ?
#
loop_
_entity_poly.entity_id
_entity_poly.type
_entity_poly.pdbx_seq_one_letter_code
_entity_poly.pdbx_strand_id
1 'polypeptide(L)' 'MIFFDGERRFELEDLLRASAEMLGKGGLGTAYKAILDDGNVVAVKRLKDITVNGKKVFEQQMEVLGRLRIRIWWP' A
#
# COMPACT_ATOMS: atom_id res chain seq x y z
N MET A 1 -3.99 3.55 -6.75
CA MET A 1 -2.72 4.03 -7.35
C MET A 1 -1.60 3.34 -6.61
N ILE A 2 -0.83 2.50 -7.31
CA ILE A 2 0.19 1.65 -6.71
C ILE A 2 1.50 1.92 -7.43
N PHE A 3 2.55 2.20 -6.67
CA PHE A 3 3.88 2.53 -7.18
C PHE A 3 4.75 1.27 -7.06
N PHE A 4 5.30 0.80 -8.17
CA PHE A 4 6.21 -0.34 -8.19
C PHE A 4 7.52 0.07 -8.85
N ASP A 5 8.62 -0.14 -8.14
CA ASP A 5 9.90 -0.39 -8.77
C ASP A 5 10.02 -1.92 -9.00
N GLY A 6 9.68 -2.34 -10.21
CA GLY A 6 10.21 -3.55 -10.84
C GLY A 6 9.60 -4.93 -10.57
N GLU A 7 8.92 -5.22 -9.45
CA GLU A 7 8.82 -6.65 -9.05
C GLU A 7 7.47 -7.38 -9.24
N ARG A 8 6.29 -6.72 -9.27
CA ARG A 8 4.99 -7.36 -9.59
C ARG A 8 3.90 -6.30 -9.77
N ARG A 9 3.00 -6.48 -10.73
CA ARG A 9 1.85 -5.58 -10.96
C ARG A 9 0.57 -6.25 -10.50
N PHE A 10 -0.26 -5.55 -9.73
CA PHE A 10 -1.64 -5.91 -9.41
C PHE A 10 -2.52 -4.66 -9.56
N GLU A 11 -3.76 -4.85 -9.96
CA GLU A 11 -4.72 -3.77 -10.19
C GLU A 11 -5.63 -3.54 -8.96
N LEU A 12 -6.47 -2.50 -9.01
CA LEU A 12 -7.40 -2.22 -7.93
C LEU A 12 -8.41 -3.35 -7.75
N GLU A 13 -8.84 -3.97 -8.85
CA GLU A 13 -9.78 -5.08 -8.87
C GLU A 13 -9.25 -6.30 -8.11
N ASP A 14 -7.94 -6.55 -8.19
CA ASP A 14 -7.30 -7.65 -7.46
C ASP A 14 -7.39 -7.40 -5.94
N LEU A 15 -7.17 -6.16 -5.49
CA LEU A 15 -7.32 -5.79 -4.08
C LEU A 15 -8.76 -5.88 -3.58
N LEU A 16 -9.75 -5.63 -4.44
CA LEU A 16 -11.16 -5.69 -4.07
C LEU A 16 -11.67 -7.12 -3.92
N ARG A 17 -11.04 -8.08 -4.59
CA ARG A 17 -11.35 -9.52 -4.50
C ARG A 17 -10.54 -10.22 -3.41
N ALA A 18 -9.36 -9.68 -3.09
CA ALA A 18 -8.47 -10.24 -2.09
C ALA A 18 -9.15 -10.40 -0.73
N SER A 19 -8.87 -11.53 -0.07
CA SER A 19 -9.17 -11.67 1.36
C SER A 19 -8.28 -10.72 2.15
N ALA A 20 -8.82 -10.07 3.19
CA ALA A 20 -8.10 -9.08 3.97
C ALA A 20 -8.34 -9.21 5.47
N GLU A 21 -7.25 -9.15 6.24
CA GLU A 21 -7.24 -9.12 7.70
C GLU A 21 -6.71 -7.76 8.18
N MET A 22 -7.35 -7.16 9.18
CA MET A 22 -6.86 -5.92 9.76
C MET A 22 -5.61 -6.19 10.61
N LEU A 23 -4.50 -5.54 10.27
CA LEU A 23 -3.27 -5.60 11.06
C LEU A 23 -3.27 -4.59 12.20
N GLY A 24 -3.92 -3.44 12.00
CA GLY A 24 -4.07 -2.44 13.05
C GLY A 24 -4.46 -1.06 12.56
N LYS A 25 -4.90 -0.22 13.51
CA LYS A 25 -5.28 1.16 13.28
C LYS A 25 -4.26 2.10 13.94
N GLY A 26 -3.80 3.10 13.19
CA GLY A 26 -2.90 4.14 13.68
C GLY A 26 -3.38 5.53 13.30
N GLY A 27 -2.60 6.56 13.65
CA GLY A 27 -2.96 7.96 13.42
C GLY A 27 -3.24 8.31 11.95
N LEU A 28 -2.51 7.69 11.02
CA LEU A 28 -2.65 7.92 9.57
C LEU A 28 -3.70 7.02 8.89
N GLY A 29 -4.37 6.15 9.65
CA GLY A 29 -5.36 5.20 9.14
C GLY A 29 -5.05 3.75 9.45
N THR A 30 -5.64 2.85 8.69
CA THR A 30 -5.71 1.41 9.01
C THR A 30 -4.85 0.59 8.05
N ALA A 31 -4.09 -0.36 8.59
CA ALA A 31 -3.31 -1.31 7.80
C ALA A 31 -4.02 -2.67 7.74
N TYR A 32 -3.95 -3.30 6.58
CA TYR A 32 -4.52 -4.61 6.31
C TYR A 32 -3.47 -5.51 5.66
N LYS A 33 -3.53 -6.80 5.94
CA LYS A 33 -2.85 -7.85 5.20
C LYS A 33 -3.84 -8.39 4.19
N ALA A 34 -3.54 -8.26 2.90
CA ALA A 34 -4.36 -8.80 1.82
C ALA A 34 -3.65 -9.99 1.17
N ILE A 35 -4.42 -11.04 0.88
CA ILE A 35 -3.96 -12.22 0.12
C ILE A 35 -4.68 -12.16 -1.23
N LEU A 36 -3.90 -11.93 -2.29
CA LEU A 36 -4.37 -11.88 -3.66
C LEU A 36 -4.73 -13.29 -4.17
N ASP A 37 -5.47 -13.37 -5.27
CA ASP A 37 -5.93 -14.64 -5.86
C ASP A 37 -4.77 -15.55 -6.30
N ASP A 38 -3.63 -14.97 -6.64
CA ASP A 38 -2.39 -15.69 -6.98
C ASP A 38 -1.58 -16.14 -5.74
N GLY A 39 -2.10 -15.92 -4.55
CA GLY A 39 -1.47 -16.24 -3.26
C GLY A 39 -0.46 -15.21 -2.77
N ASN A 40 -0.19 -14.13 -3.53
CA ASN A 40 0.70 -13.08 -3.07
C ASN A 40 0.11 -12.31 -1.88
N VAL A 41 0.97 -11.99 -0.92
CA VAL A 41 0.59 -11.25 0.28
C VAL A 41 1.10 -9.81 0.17
N VAL A 42 0.18 -8.86 0.34
CA VAL A 42 0.50 -7.42 0.30
C VAL A 42 -0.06 -6.70 1.53
N ALA A 43 0.62 -5.65 1.96
CA ALA A 43 0.10 -4.75 2.98
C ALA A 43 -0.65 -3.59 2.32
N VAL A 44 -1.91 -3.39 2.69
CA VAL A 44 -2.75 -2.27 2.20
C VAL A 44 -2.95 -1.27 3.32
N LYS A 45 -2.52 -0.02 3.10
CA LYS A 45 -2.75 1.08 4.05
C LYS A 45 -3.91 1.95 3.57
N ARG A 46 -5.06 1.87 4.24
CA ARG A 46 -6.19 2.77 4.03
C ARG A 46 -5.99 4.03 4.87
N LEU A 47 -5.68 5.12 4.18
CA LEU A 47 -5.44 6.43 4.79
C LEU A 47 -6.77 7.07 5.25
N LYS A 48 -6.78 7.71 6.42
CA LYS A 48 -7.95 8.45 6.95
C LYS A 48 -7.71 9.96 6.80
N ASP A 49 -8.71 10.68 6.28
CA ASP A 49 -8.80 12.15 6.27
C ASP A 49 -7.45 12.87 6.04
N ILE A 50 -6.72 12.45 5.00
CA ILE A 50 -5.48 13.14 4.64
C ILE A 50 -5.86 14.35 3.81
N THR A 51 -5.62 15.54 4.35
CA THR A 51 -5.55 16.76 3.56
C THR A 51 -4.31 16.67 2.69
N VAL A 52 -4.49 16.12 1.50
CA VAL A 52 -3.44 16.10 0.48
C VAL A 52 -3.46 17.44 -0.22
N ASN A 53 -2.30 18.07 -0.39
CA ASN A 53 -2.13 19.37 -1.06
C ASN A 53 -2.36 19.28 -2.59
N GLY A 54 -3.40 18.57 -3.01
CA GLY A 54 -3.70 18.20 -4.39
C GLY A 54 -3.12 16.84 -4.79
N LYS A 55 -3.82 16.20 -5.73
CA LYS A 55 -3.47 14.88 -6.30
C LYS A 55 -2.02 14.81 -6.81
N LYS A 56 -1.55 15.85 -7.50
CA LYS A 56 -0.20 15.87 -8.07
C LYS A 56 0.92 15.78 -7.02
N VAL A 57 0.77 16.51 -5.91
CA VAL A 57 1.77 16.50 -4.83
C VAL A 57 1.79 15.13 -4.15
N PHE A 58 0.61 14.53 -3.95
CA PHE A 58 0.50 13.16 -3.43
C PHE A 58 1.25 12.17 -4.31
N GLU A 59 0.99 12.21 -5.62
CA GLU A 59 1.60 11.31 -6.61
C GLU A 59 3.12 11.41 -6.59
N GLN A 60 3.66 12.64 -6.57
CA GLN A 60 5.10 12.89 -6.48
C GLN A 60 5.71 12.31 -5.20
N GLN A 61 5.05 12.51 -4.05
CA GLN A 61 5.54 11.97 -2.78
C GLN A 61 5.52 10.44 -2.78
N MET A 62 4.45 9.83 -3.30
CA MET A 62 4.33 8.39 -3.37
C MET A 62 5.32 7.76 -4.36
N GLU A 63 5.69 8.46 -5.43
CA GLU A 63 6.75 8.02 -6.34
C GLU A 63 8.11 7.98 -5.63
N VAL A 64 8.41 8.97 -4.78
CA VAL A 64 9.62 8.95 -3.93
C VAL A 64 9.57 7.78 -2.94
N LEU A 65 8.44 7.58 -2.25
CA LEU A 65 8.28 6.47 -1.31
C LEU A 65 8.38 5.10 -1.99
N GLY A 66 7.83 4.94 -3.19
CA GLY A 66 7.87 3.68 -3.96
C GLY A 66 9.27 3.25 -4.38
N ARG A 67 10.23 4.18 -4.42
CA ARG A 67 11.66 3.90 -4.69
C ARG A 67 12.45 3.49 -3.45
N LEU A 68 11.89 3.65 -2.24
CA LEU A 68 12.60 3.31 -1.02
C LEU A 68 12.67 1.79 -0.83
N ARG A 69 13.87 1.22 -0.98
CA ARG A 69 14.16 -0.18 -0.69
C ARG A 69 14.87 -0.28 0.66
N ILE A 70 14.09 -0.41 1.74
CA ILE A 70 14.63 -0.52 3.10
C ILE A 70 14.50 -1.98 3.57
N ARG A 71 15.63 -2.62 3.89
CA ARG A 71 15.66 -3.95 4.53
C ARG A 71 15.76 -3.75 6.04
N ILE A 72 14.62 -3.81 6.72
CA ILE A 72 14.60 -3.88 8.18
C ILE A 72 14.69 -5.35 8.55
N TRP A 73 15.79 -5.75 9.19
CA TRP A 73 15.90 -7.06 9.81
C TRP A 73 15.16 -7.01 11.15
N TRP A 74 13.94 -7.53 11.16
CA TRP A 74 13.26 -7.84 12.41
C TRP A 74 13.68 -9.26 12.82
N PRO A 75 14.24 -9.47 14.02
CA PRO A 75 14.67 -10.78 14.50
C PRO A 75 13.51 -11.75 14.73
#